data_AF-A0A1Q3PGP4-F1
#
_entry.id   AF-A0A1Q3PGP4-F1
#
_cell.length_a   1.000
_cell.length_b   1.000
_cell.length_c   1.000
_cell.angle_alpha   90.00
_cell.angle_beta   90.00
_cell.angle_gamma   90.00
#
_symmetry.space_group_name_H-M   'P 1'
#
loop_
_entity.id
_entity.type
_entity.pdbx_description
1 polymer ?
#
loop_
_entity_poly.entity_id
_entity_poly.type
_entity_poly.pdbx_seq_one_letter_code
_entity_poly.pdbx_strand_id
1 'polypeptide(L)'
;MEKEKVILAFKQLMTLIAHRQFGLVYDLDYEKELTEQEIEEIVDSHPGTLSPTPDDIIEDTYIFETLYPNQVRTDIPLYYDGERGDLTVGCRVFDVGEEEYRFAIEEIHVM
;
A
#
# COMPACT_ATOMS: atom_id res chain seq x y z
N MET A 1 8.30 -4.06 15.77
CA MET A 1 8.64 -3.89 14.34
C MET A 1 9.51 -2.64 14.19
N GLU A 2 10.50 -2.69 13.30
CA GLU A 2 11.38 -1.55 13.00
C GLU A 2 10.66 -0.58 12.06
N LYS A 3 10.42 0.67 12.51
CA LYS A 3 9.65 1.67 11.74
C LYS A 3 10.23 1.87 10.33
N GLU A 4 11.55 1.94 10.20
CA GLU A 4 12.23 2.15 8.91
C GLU A 4 11.92 1.04 7.89
N LYS A 5 11.93 -0.23 8.33
CA LYS A 5 11.62 -1.39 7.47
C LYS A 5 10.14 -1.42 7.07
N VAL A 6 9.25 -1.02 7.99
CA VAL A 6 7.82 -0.86 7.71
C VAL A 6 7.57 0.20 6.64
N ILE A 7 8.16 1.38 6.81
CA ILE A 7 8.05 2.46 5.82
C ILE A 7 8.62 2.03 4.47
N LEU A 8 9.73 1.29 4.45
CA LEU A 8 10.29 0.78 3.20
C LEU A 8 9.33 -0.16 2.47
N ALA A 9 8.65 -1.06 3.20
CA ALA A 9 7.64 -1.94 2.63
C ALA A 9 6.43 -1.16 2.06
N PHE A 10 5.97 -0.12 2.76
CA PHE A 10 4.93 0.77 2.24
C PHE A 10 5.39 1.53 0.99
N LYS A 11 6.59 2.11 0.99
CA LYS A 11 7.15 2.79 -0.19
C LYS A 11 7.25 1.87 -1.38
N GLN A 12 7.66 0.62 -1.17
CA GLN A 12 7.69 -0.40 -2.22
C GLN A 12 6.29 -0.61 -2.79
N LEU A 13 5.29 -0.90 -1.96
CA LEU A 13 3.90 -1.09 -2.39
C LEU A 13 3.38 0.12 -3.19
N MET A 14 3.51 1.34 -2.65
CA MET A 14 3.01 2.55 -3.31
C MET A 14 3.73 2.83 -4.63
N THR A 15 5.03 2.52 -4.73
CA THR A 15 5.80 2.64 -5.97
C THR A 15 5.30 1.65 -7.03
N LEU A 16 4.99 0.41 -6.65
CA LEU A 16 4.46 -0.60 -7.57
C LEU A 16 3.08 -0.20 -8.09
N ILE A 17 2.21 0.27 -7.19
CA ILE A 17 0.88 0.77 -7.54
C ILE A 17 0.99 1.95 -8.51
N ALA A 18 1.79 2.97 -8.19
CA ALA A 18 1.97 4.16 -9.03
C ALA A 18 2.50 3.84 -10.44
N HIS A 19 3.35 2.83 -10.58
CA HIS A 19 3.86 2.36 -11.87
C HIS A 19 2.95 1.32 -12.55
N ARG A 20 1.74 1.08 -12.02
CA ARG A 20 0.77 0.11 -12.54
C ARG A 20 1.34 -1.30 -12.67
N GLN A 21 2.24 -1.69 -11.77
CA GLN A 21 2.85 -3.02 -11.75
C GLN A 21 1.96 -4.01 -10.98
N PHE A 22 0.67 -4.07 -11.31
CA PHE A 22 -0.35 -4.77 -10.52
C PHE A 22 -0.11 -6.28 -10.41
N GLY A 23 0.38 -6.95 -11.47
CA GLY A 23 0.81 -8.34 -11.37
C GLY A 23 1.93 -8.55 -10.36
N LEU A 24 2.90 -7.63 -10.27
CA LEU A 24 3.98 -7.71 -9.28
C LEU A 24 3.48 -7.37 -7.86
N VAL A 25 2.53 -6.44 -7.74
CA VAL A 25 1.82 -6.19 -6.47
C VAL A 25 1.16 -7.48 -6.00
N TYR A 26 0.37 -8.14 -6.85
CA TYR A 26 -0.28 -9.40 -6.52
C TYR A 26 0.71 -10.51 -6.17
N ASP A 27 1.83 -10.62 -6.89
CA ASP A 27 2.85 -11.64 -6.64
C ASP A 27 3.54 -11.48 -5.29
N LEU A 28 3.81 -10.23 -4.88
CA LEU A 28 4.49 -9.88 -3.64
C LEU A 28 3.55 -9.68 -2.45
N ASP A 29 2.26 -9.50 -2.69
CA ASP A 29 1.25 -9.43 -1.63
C ASP A 29 1.26 -10.72 -0.82
N TYR A 30 1.47 -10.59 0.49
CA TYR A 30 1.58 -11.71 1.41
C TYR A 30 0.28 -12.48 1.60
N GLU A 31 -0.87 -11.81 1.56
CA GLU A 31 -2.19 -12.40 1.81
C GLU A 31 -3.03 -12.54 0.54
N LYS A 32 -2.73 -11.74 -0.51
CA LYS A 32 -3.39 -11.78 -1.82
C LYS A 32 -4.91 -11.62 -1.72
N GLU A 33 -5.36 -10.69 -0.86
CA GLU A 33 -6.79 -10.45 -0.62
C GLU A 33 -7.49 -9.84 -1.85
N LEU A 34 -6.76 -9.07 -2.65
CA LEU A 34 -7.20 -8.54 -3.94
C LEU A 34 -6.42 -9.18 -5.08
N THR A 35 -7.11 -9.50 -6.17
CA THR A 35 -6.50 -9.92 -7.43
C THR A 35 -5.92 -8.74 -8.20
N GLU A 36 -5.00 -9.00 -9.14
CA GLU A 36 -4.48 -8.00 -10.07
C GLU A 36 -5.60 -7.22 -10.77
N GLN A 37 -6.64 -7.93 -11.24
CA GLN A 37 -7.76 -7.32 -11.95
C GLN A 37 -8.60 -6.42 -11.02
N GLU A 38 -8.84 -6.83 -9.77
CA GLU A 38 -9.58 -5.99 -8.81
C GLU A 38 -8.81 -4.71 -8.47
N ILE A 39 -7.49 -4.79 -8.29
CA ILE A 39 -6.65 -3.61 -8.05
C ILE A 39 -6.72 -2.65 -9.24
N GLU A 40 -6.58 -3.18 -10.48
CA GLU A 40 -6.66 -2.38 -11.69
C GLU A 40 -8.04 -1.73 -11.86
N GLU A 41 -9.12 -2.49 -11.69
CA GLU A 41 -10.49 -1.98 -11.82
C GLU A 41 -10.80 -0.88 -10.81
N ILE A 42 -10.37 -1.01 -9.56
CA ILE A 42 -10.61 0.02 -8.52
C ILE A 42 -9.82 1.29 -8.85
N VAL A 43 -8.52 1.17 -9.16
CA VAL A 43 -7.68 2.33 -9.49
C VAL A 43 -8.17 3.04 -10.76
N ASP A 44 -8.55 2.30 -11.79
CA ASP A 44 -9.01 2.87 -13.07
C ASP A 44 -10.45 3.40 -13.02
N SER A 45 -11.20 3.10 -11.96
CA SER A 45 -12.50 3.71 -11.72
C SER A 45 -12.40 5.20 -11.37
N HIS A 46 -11.24 5.65 -10.89
CA HIS A 46 -10.99 7.05 -10.55
C HIS A 46 -10.50 7.84 -11.78
N PRO A 47 -11.06 9.05 -12.03
CA PRO A 47 -10.60 9.88 -13.13
C PRO A 47 -9.19 10.43 -12.92
N GLY A 48 -8.43 10.56 -14.00
CA GLY A 48 -7.08 11.13 -14.00
C GLY A 48 -5.99 10.07 -14.14
N THR A 49 -4.73 10.48 -14.01
CA THR A 49 -3.57 9.58 -14.13
C THR A 49 -2.98 9.31 -12.76
N LEU A 50 -2.94 8.04 -12.36
CA LEU A 50 -2.29 7.64 -11.12
C LEU A 50 -0.84 8.17 -11.08
N SER A 51 -0.51 8.83 -9.99
CA SER A 51 0.77 9.49 -9.74
C SER A 51 1.46 8.88 -8.51
N PRO A 52 2.80 8.95 -8.42
CA PRO A 52 3.51 8.54 -7.22
C PRO A 52 3.01 9.29 -5.98
N THR A 53 2.66 8.55 -4.93
CA THR A 53 2.41 9.14 -3.60
C THR A 53 3.73 9.75 -3.09
N PRO A 54 3.74 11.01 -2.64
CA PRO A 54 4.95 11.64 -2.10
C PRO A 54 5.54 10.89 -0.91
N ASP A 55 6.87 10.79 -0.84
CA ASP A 55 7.58 10.04 0.20
C ASP A 55 7.29 10.55 1.62
N ASP A 56 7.13 11.87 1.79
CA ASP A 56 6.80 12.51 3.06
C ASP A 56 5.41 12.07 3.56
N ILE A 57 4.45 11.92 2.66
CA ILE A 57 3.10 11.41 2.99
C ILE A 57 3.17 9.97 3.49
N ILE A 58 4.04 9.13 2.90
CA ILE A 58 4.24 7.74 3.34
C ILE A 58 4.96 7.71 4.70
N GLU A 59 5.98 8.55 4.90
CA GLU A 59 6.77 8.63 6.14
C GLU A 59 5.97 9.15 7.34
N ASP A 60 5.05 10.09 7.08
CA ASP A 60 4.19 10.73 8.08
C ASP A 60 2.88 9.96 8.31
N THR A 61 2.64 8.86 7.57
CA THR A 61 1.42 8.07 7.75
C THR A 61 1.30 7.54 9.18
N TYR A 62 0.08 7.49 9.68
CA TYR A 62 -0.19 6.90 10.98
C TYR A 62 -0.13 5.37 10.86
N ILE A 63 0.72 4.76 11.69
CA ILE A 63 0.88 3.31 11.76
C ILE A 63 0.05 2.81 12.95
N PHE A 64 -1.00 2.06 12.65
CA PHE A 64 -1.87 1.43 13.62
C PHE A 64 -1.26 0.11 14.08
N GLU A 65 -1.12 -0.06 15.40
CA GLU A 65 -0.87 -1.38 15.99
C GLU A 65 -2.10 -2.27 15.80
N THR A 66 -1.87 -3.56 15.53
CA THR A 66 -2.94 -4.55 15.44
C THR A 66 -2.98 -5.42 16.70
N LEU A 67 -3.94 -6.35 16.77
CA LEU A 67 -3.98 -7.35 17.83
C LEU A 67 -2.82 -8.37 17.76
N TYR A 68 -2.11 -8.41 16.63
CA TYR A 68 -0.97 -9.30 16.41
C TYR A 68 0.34 -8.50 16.42
N PRO A 69 1.32 -8.87 17.25
CA PRO A 69 2.54 -8.08 17.45
C PRO A 69 3.48 -8.07 16.25
N ASN A 70 3.29 -9.00 15.30
CA ASN A 70 4.09 -9.15 14.11
C ASN A 70 3.50 -8.41 12.90
N GLN A 71 2.44 -7.62 13.07
CA GLN A 71 1.90 -6.82 11.97
C GLN A 71 1.41 -5.46 12.41
N VAL A 72 1.51 -4.50 11.50
CA VAL A 72 0.97 -3.15 11.64
C VAL A 72 0.13 -2.82 10.41
N ARG A 73 -0.82 -1.89 10.57
CA ARG A 73 -1.68 -1.40 9.49
C ARG A 73 -1.45 0.08 9.25
N THR A 74 -1.67 0.53 8.02
CA THR A 74 -1.82 1.95 7.70
C THR A 74 -2.79 2.13 6.53
N ASP A 75 -3.27 3.35 6.35
CA ASP A 75 -4.10 3.75 5.21
C ASP A 75 -3.38 4.89 4.48
N ILE A 76 -2.99 4.68 3.22
CA ILE A 76 -2.19 5.63 2.43
C ILE A 76 -3.01 6.15 1.25
N PRO A 77 -3.20 7.47 1.11
CA PRO A 77 -3.94 8.02 -0.01
C PRO A 77 -3.20 7.80 -1.35
N LEU A 78 -3.97 7.51 -2.39
CA LEU A 78 -3.50 7.52 -3.77
C LEU A 78 -3.48 8.94 -4.31
N TYR A 79 -2.55 9.20 -5.23
CA TYR A 79 -2.39 10.48 -5.89
C TYR A 79 -2.75 10.35 -7.36
N TYR A 80 -3.44 11.34 -7.91
CA TYR A 80 -3.82 11.43 -9.32
C TYR A 80 -3.45 12.81 -9.85
N ASP A 81 -2.81 12.84 -11.02
CA ASP A 81 -2.32 14.06 -11.67
C ASP A 81 -1.50 14.97 -10.74
N GLY A 82 -0.73 14.36 -9.81
CA GLY A 82 0.10 15.05 -8.83
C GLY A 82 -0.64 15.56 -7.58
N GLU A 83 -1.95 15.35 -7.48
CA GLU A 83 -2.79 15.77 -6.36
C GLU A 83 -3.31 14.57 -5.56
N ARG A 84 -3.68 14.80 -4.30
CA ARG A 84 -4.27 13.75 -3.45
C ARG A 84 -5.66 13.38 -3.98
N GLY A 85 -5.86 12.10 -4.29
CA GLY A 85 -7.16 11.54 -4.68
C GLY A 85 -8.06 11.20 -3.49
N ASP A 86 -9.23 10.64 -3.80
CA ASP A 86 -10.20 10.14 -2.81
C ASP A 86 -9.97 8.66 -2.43
N LEU A 87 -9.30 7.90 -3.29
CA LEU A 87 -8.93 6.51 -3.03
C LEU A 87 -7.77 6.41 -2.05
N THR A 88 -7.88 5.44 -1.15
CA THR A 88 -6.91 5.13 -0.10
C THR A 88 -6.63 3.63 -0.10
N VAL A 89 -5.36 3.25 0.01
CA VAL A 89 -4.91 1.86 0.13
C VAL A 89 -4.78 1.54 1.62
N GLY A 90 -5.69 0.70 2.12
CA GLY A 90 -5.54 0.04 3.40
C GLY A 90 -4.57 -1.12 3.26
N CYS A 91 -3.45 -1.07 3.96
CA CYS A 91 -2.41 -2.09 3.85
C CYS A 91 -1.80 -2.46 5.20
N ARG A 92 -1.32 -3.69 5.25
CA ARG A 92 -0.60 -4.26 6.39
C ARG A 92 0.85 -4.52 6.01
N VAL A 93 1.73 -4.44 7.01
CA VAL A 93 3.08 -4.97 6.92
C VAL A 93 3.26 -6.01 8.01
N PHE A 94 3.85 -7.14 7.63
CA PHE A 94 4.15 -8.28 8.47
C PHE A 94 5.66 -8.38 8.69
N ASP A 95 6.06 -8.58 9.94
CA ASP A 95 7.37 -9.12 10.30
C ASP A 95 7.27 -10.64 10.21
N VAL A 96 7.90 -11.23 9.19
CA VAL A 96 7.87 -12.68 8.94
C VAL A 96 9.10 -13.40 9.52
N GLY A 97 9.91 -12.68 10.31
CA GLY A 97 11.19 -13.18 10.82
C GLY A 97 12.35 -12.94 9.86
N GLU A 98 13.56 -13.33 10.27
CA GLU A 98 14.79 -13.22 9.47
C GLU A 98 15.06 -11.80 8.91
N GLU A 99 14.58 -10.77 9.61
CA GLU A 99 14.64 -9.37 9.17
C GLU A 99 13.84 -9.03 7.90
N GLU A 100 12.94 -9.92 7.48
CA GLU A 100 12.09 -9.74 6.31
C GLU A 100 10.73 -9.13 6.68
N TYR A 101 10.32 -8.12 5.91
CA TYR A 101 9.05 -7.42 6.06
C TYR A 101 8.26 -7.54 4.75
N ARG A 102 7.01 -8.02 4.84
CA ARG A 102 6.14 -8.19 3.66
C ARG A 102 4.89 -7.33 3.78
N PHE A 103 4.48 -6.71 2.68
CA PHE A 103 3.22 -5.96 2.64
C PHE A 103 2.05 -6.89 2.23
N ALA A 104 0.84 -6.50 2.59
CA ALA A 104 -0.40 -7.01 2.00
C ALA A 104 -1.39 -5.86 1.81
N ILE A 105 -2.14 -5.87 0.71
CA ILE A 105 -3.28 -4.97 0.54
C ILE A 105 -4.48 -5.61 1.22
N GLU A 106 -5.11 -4.88 2.13
CA GLU A 106 -6.36 -5.28 2.76
C GLU A 106 -7.55 -4.80 1.92
N GLU A 107 -7.50 -3.54 1.49
CA GLU A 107 -8.57 -2.92 0.73
C GLU A 107 -8.10 -1.67 -0.02
N ILE A 108 -8.82 -1.29 -1.07
CA ILE A 108 -8.72 0.03 -1.70
C ILE A 108 -10.13 0.64 -1.67
N HIS A 109 -10.29 1.76 -0.95
CA HIS A 109 -11.60 2.35 -0.69
C HIS A 109 -11.59 3.87 -0.84
N VAL A 110 -12.77 4.46 -1.04
CA VAL A 110 -12.98 5.90 -1.04
C VAL A 110 -13.07 6.41 0.39
N MET A 111 -12.35 7.49 0.69
CA MET A 111 -12.29 8.11 2.02
C MET A 111 -13.26 9.29 2.17
#